data_AF-A0A925JFK9-F1
#
_entry.id   AF-A0A925JFK9-F1
#
_cell.length_a   1.000
_cell.length_b   1.000
_cell.length_c   1.000
_cell.angle_alpha   90.00
_cell.angle_beta   90.00
_cell.angle_gamma   90.00
#
_symmetry.space_group_name_H-M   'P 1'
#
loop_
_entity.id
_entity.type
_entity.pdbx_description
1 polymer ?
#
loop_
_entity_poly.entity_id
_entity_poly.type
_entity_poly.pdbx_seq_one_letter_code
_entity_poly.pdbx_strand_id
1 'polypeptide(L)' 'MREDVVQVMRDGNYLKVKREALLDAVERTEAMARARERAYEYADAARDALASLPDSKYCDALRAIPTFIVERDK' A
#
# COMPACT_ATOMS: atom_id res chain seq x y z
N MET A 1 19.01 -7.25 7.22
CA MET A 1 17.83 -6.56 6.66
C MET A 1 16.64 -6.51 7.60
N ARG A 2 16.06 -7.63 8.04
CA ARG A 2 14.95 -7.60 9.03
C ARG A 2 15.37 -6.90 10.34
N GLU A 3 16.57 -7.19 10.82
CA GLU A 3 17.16 -6.57 12.02
C GLU A 3 17.35 -5.05 11.85
N ASP A 4 17.82 -4.61 10.68
CA ASP A 4 18.01 -3.19 10.36
C ASP A 4 16.70 -2.41 10.37
N VAL A 5 15.63 -2.98 9.79
CA VAL A 5 14.28 -2.39 9.83
C VAL A 5 13.77 -2.30 11.27
N VAL A 6 13.94 -3.36 12.07
CA VAL A 6 13.55 -3.36 13.49
C VAL A 6 14.32 -2.31 14.27
N GLN A 7 15.61 -2.12 13.98
CA GLN A 7 16.44 -1.11 14.63
C GLN A 7 15.94 0.30 14.32
N VAL A 8 15.61 0.61 13.06
CA VAL A 8 15.01 1.91 12.68
C VAL A 8 13.67 2.13 13.36
N MET A 9 12.81 1.11 13.41
CA MET A 9 11.49 1.23 14.07
C MET A 9 11.61 1.48 15.57
N ARG A 10 12.62 0.90 16.24
CA ARG A 10 12.90 1.12 17.65
C ARG A 10 13.51 2.50 17.92
N ASP A 11 14.48 2.90 17.10
CA ASP A 11 15.18 4.17 17.29
C ASP A 11 14.34 5.37 16.80
N GLY A 12 13.38 5.15 15.91
CA GLY A 12 12.57 6.20 15.27
C GLY A 12 13.38 7.10 14.32
N ASN A 13 14.62 6.72 14.00
CA ASN A 13 15.55 7.48 13.17
C ASN A 13 16.54 6.55 12.43
N TYR A 14 17.34 7.12 11.54
CA TYR A 14 18.30 6.40 10.67
C TYR A 14 19.77 6.57 11.10
N LEU A 15 20.05 6.99 12.35
CA LEU A 15 21.43 7.28 12.77
C LEU A 15 22.34 6.03 12.74
N LYS A 16 21.76 4.84 13.01
CA LYS A 16 22.50 3.57 13.05
C LYS A 16 22.37 2.72 11.79
N VAL A 17 21.38 3.02 10.95
CA VAL A 17 21.06 2.27 9.73
C VAL A 17 20.90 3.27 8.60
N LYS A 18 21.75 3.16 7.58
CA LYS A 18 21.67 4.03 6.41
C LYS A 18 20.34 3.85 5.67
N ARG A 19 19.68 4.96 5.39
CA ARG A 19 18.41 4.97 4.65
C ARG A 19 18.57 4.36 3.26
N GLU A 20 19.68 4.64 2.60
CA GLU A 20 20.00 4.14 1.25
C GLU A 20 20.01 2.61 1.21
N ALA A 21 20.61 1.96 2.22
CA ALA A 21 20.65 0.50 2.27
C ALA A 21 19.26 -0.15 2.38
N LEU A 22 18.29 0.54 3.01
CA LEU A 22 16.91 0.08 3.08
C LEU A 22 16.18 0.31 1.76
N LEU A 23 16.44 1.42 1.06
CA LEU A 23 15.89 1.69 -0.26
C LEU A 23 16.41 0.68 -1.29
N ASP A 24 17.71 0.40 -1.30
CA ASP A 24 18.31 -0.63 -2.16
C ASP A 24 17.68 -2.00 -1.89
N ALA A 25 17.40 -2.32 -0.63
CA ALA A 25 16.74 -3.56 -0.29
C ALA A 25 15.28 -3.62 -0.79
N VAL A 26 14.55 -2.50 -0.70
CA VAL A 26 13.19 -2.37 -1.26
C VAL A 26 13.19 -2.57 -2.77
N GLU A 27 14.16 -1.99 -3.48
CA GLU A 27 14.30 -2.11 -4.92
C GLU A 27 14.66 -3.54 -5.35
N ARG A 28 15.74 -4.12 -4.78
CA ARG A 28 16.17 -5.50 -5.10
C ARG A 28 15.11 -6.55 -4.83
N THR A 29 14.22 -6.29 -3.89
CA THR A 29 13.15 -7.22 -3.56
C THR A 29 11.86 -6.88 -4.27
N GLU A 30 11.77 -5.86 -5.13
CA GLU A 30 10.54 -5.43 -5.79
C GLU A 30 9.37 -5.19 -4.81
N ALA A 31 9.69 -4.80 -3.56
CA ALA A 31 8.69 -4.69 -2.50
C ALA A 31 7.63 -3.63 -2.82
N MET A 32 8.01 -2.58 -3.56
CA MET A 32 7.06 -1.55 -4.04
C MET A 32 6.04 -2.12 -5.02
N ALA A 33 6.46 -2.98 -5.96
CA ALA A 33 5.56 -3.59 -6.93
C ALA A 33 4.55 -4.50 -6.23
N ARG A 34 5.01 -5.36 -5.32
CA ARG A 34 4.13 -6.21 -4.50
C ARG A 34 3.18 -5.42 -3.61
N ALA A 35 3.66 -4.34 -2.98
CA ALA A 35 2.81 -3.48 -2.16
C ALA A 35 1.70 -2.84 -3.01
N ARG A 36 2.03 -2.43 -4.23
CA ARG A 36 1.07 -1.88 -5.19
C ARG A 36 0.04 -2.91 -5.66
N GLU A 37 0.50 -4.09 -6.05
CA GLU A 37 -0.39 -5.21 -6.43
C GLU A 37 -1.37 -5.53 -5.29
N ARG A 38 -0.86 -5.66 -4.07
CA ARG A 38 -1.71 -5.93 -2.90
C ARG A 38 -2.70 -4.80 -2.62
N ALA A 39 -2.34 -3.55 -2.88
CA ALA A 39 -3.26 -2.42 -2.78
C ALA A 39 -4.41 -2.51 -3.79
N TYR A 40 -4.12 -2.92 -5.03
CA TYR A 40 -5.17 -3.16 -6.04
C TYR A 40 -6.09 -4.32 -5.65
N GLU A 41 -5.54 -5.42 -5.13
CA GLU A 41 -6.36 -6.55 -4.65
C GLU A 41 -7.35 -6.11 -3.56
N TYR A 42 -6.92 -5.25 -2.62
CA TYR A 42 -7.82 -4.69 -1.63
C TYR A 42 -8.87 -3.74 -2.23
N ALA A 43 -8.50 -2.94 -3.24
CA ALA A 43 -9.43 -2.05 -3.91
C ALA A 43 -10.54 -2.82 -4.65
N ASP A 44 -10.18 -3.92 -5.32
CA ASP A 44 -11.14 -4.80 -5.98
C ASP A 44 -12.02 -5.52 -4.96
N ALA A 45 -11.45 -6.08 -3.89
CA ALA A 45 -12.23 -6.72 -2.83
C ALA A 45 -13.22 -5.74 -2.16
N ALA A 46 -12.83 -4.48 -1.98
CA ALA A 46 -13.71 -3.44 -1.44
C ALA A 46 -14.89 -3.13 -2.38
N ARG A 47 -14.66 -3.13 -3.69
CA ARG A 47 -15.71 -2.96 -4.70
C ARG A 47 -16.66 -4.15 -4.72
N ASP A 48 -16.12 -5.36 -4.67
CA ASP A 48 -16.90 -6.61 -4.68
C ASP A 48 -17.77 -6.73 -3.43
N ALA A 49 -17.28 -6.28 -2.27
CA ALA A 49 -18.07 -6.22 -1.04
C ALA A 49 -19.34 -5.36 -1.18
N LEU A 50 -19.33 -4.37 -2.08
CA LEU A 50 -20.48 -3.48 -2.35
C LEU A 50 -21.41 -4.02 -3.44
N ALA A 51 -21.07 -5.13 -4.11
CA ALA A 51 -21.83 -5.64 -5.25
C ALA A 51 -23.25 -6.12 -4.87
N SER A 52 -23.47 -6.48 -3.61
CA SER A 52 -24.78 -6.91 -3.09
C SER A 52 -25.72 -5.75 -2.72
N LEU A 53 -25.22 -4.52 -2.72
CA LEU A 53 -26.02 -3.34 -2.38
C LEU A 53 -26.78 -2.82 -3.60
N PRO A 54 -28.00 -2.28 -3.42
CA PRO A 54 -28.75 -1.65 -4.50
C PRO A 54 -27.99 -0.48 -5.13
N ASP A 55 -28.17 -0.32 -6.43
CA ASP A 55 -27.58 0.80 -7.18
C ASP A 55 -28.11 2.13 -6.62
N SER A 56 -27.19 3.03 -6.32
CA SER A 56 -27.48 4.38 -5.87
C SER A 56 -26.24 5.25 -6.01
N LYS A 57 -26.44 6.57 -6.08
CA LYS A 57 -25.34 7.55 -6.11
C LYS A 57 -24.33 7.39 -4.96
N TYR A 58 -24.77 6.85 -3.82
CA TYR A 58 -23.90 6.60 -2.67
C TYR A 58 -23.05 5.34 -2.88
N CYS A 59 -23.65 4.28 -3.45
CA CYS A 59 -22.94 3.06 -3.79
C CYS A 59 -21.90 3.32 -4.89
N ASP A 60 -22.24 4.14 -5.88
CA ASP A 60 -21.32 4.54 -6.95
C ASP A 60 -20.10 5.29 -6.38
N ALA A 61 -20.34 6.26 -5.50
CA ALA A 61 -19.26 6.99 -4.82
C ALA A 61 -18.36 6.04 -4.02
N LEU A 62 -18.94 5.11 -3.26
CA LEU A 62 -18.19 4.13 -2.48
C LEU A 62 -17.38 3.17 -3.36
N ARG A 63 -17.85 2.80 -4.56
CA ARG A 63 -17.10 1.96 -5.51
C ARG A 63 -15.96 2.71 -6.20
N ALA A 64 -16.06 4.03 -6.34
CA ALA A 64 -15.03 4.85 -6.98
C ALA A 64 -13.83 5.17 -6.08
N ILE A 65 -14.05 5.30 -4.76
CA ILE A 65 -13.03 5.69 -3.79
C ILE A 65 -11.81 4.74 -3.77
N PRO A 66 -11.97 3.41 -3.73
CA PRO A 66 -10.82 2.50 -3.63
C PRO A 66 -9.85 2.63 -4.82
N THR A 67 -10.38 2.70 -6.04
CA THR A 67 -9.56 2.91 -7.25
C THR A 67 -8.85 4.26 -7.18
N PHE A 68 -9.58 5.33 -6.82
CA PHE A 68 -8.97 6.66 -6.68
C PHE A 68 -7.79 6.65 -5.69
N ILE A 69 -7.92 5.98 -4.54
CA ILE A 69 -6.87 5.92 -3.52
C ILE A 69 -5.59 5.25 -4.05
N VAL A 70 -5.72 4.14 -4.79
CA VAL A 70 -4.56 3.39 -5.31
C VAL A 70 -3.91 4.09 -6.51
N GLU A 71 -4.66 4.97 -7.20
CA GLU A 71 -4.17 5.68 -8.39
C GLU A 71 -3.79 7.15 -8.14
N ARG A 72 -4.10 7.72 -6.96
CA ARG A 72 -3.90 9.14 -6.64
C ARG A 72 -2.49 9.67 -6.96
N ASP A 73 -1.49 8.84 -6.74
CA ASP A 73 -0.07 9.22 -6.84
C ASP A 73 0.62 8.57 -8.06
N LYS A 74 -0.14 8.06 -9.04
CA LYS A 74 0.37 7.76 -10.40
C LYS A 74 0.50 9.05 -11.21
#